data_AF-A0A8T7EWB9-F1
#
_entry.id   AF-A0A8T7EWB9-F1
#
_cell.length_a   1.000
_cell.length_b   1.000
_cell.length_c   1.000
_cell.angle_alpha   90.00
_cell.angle_beta   90.00
_cell.angle_gamma   90.00
#
_symmetry.space_group_name_H-M   'P 1'
#
loop_
_entity.id
_entity.type
_entity.pdbx_description
1 polymer ?
#
loop_
_entity_poly.entity_id
_entity_poly.type
_entity_poly.pdbx_seq_one_letter_code
_entity_poly.pdbx_strand_id
1 'polypeptide(L)'
;MDKHGLSKLFHRPVMMDVFKRNLNLPVRPLLNTRRASAPADIVASTQAILTYLDGNKYFFHYRFGHSDGEAMMRGLKQLHDAAVWMAETYPEARLRLKPIRRYIRVDTNQEVEEDAPAEMHEM
;
A
#
# COMPACT_ATOMS: atom_id res chain seq x y z
N MET A 1 6.68 10.11 6.97
CA MET A 1 5.82 9.06 6.36
C MET A 1 4.48 9.03 7.09
N ASP A 2 3.38 9.20 6.37
CA ASP A 2 1.98 9.07 6.81
C ASP A 2 1.68 7.57 6.94
N LYS A 3 2.09 7.03 8.09
CA LYS A 3 1.97 5.60 8.41
C LYS A 3 0.51 5.16 8.42
N HIS A 4 -0.42 6.06 8.77
CA HIS A 4 -1.84 5.76 8.86
C HIS A 4 -2.45 5.53 7.46
N GLY A 5 -2.20 6.45 6.52
CA GLY A 5 -2.67 6.31 5.14
C GLY A 5 -2.12 5.06 4.45
N LEU A 6 -0.82 4.78 4.61
CA LEU A 6 -0.19 3.61 4.01
C LEU A 6 -0.68 2.30 4.66
N SER A 7 -0.90 2.28 5.98
CA SER A 7 -1.51 1.13 6.67
C SER A 7 -2.92 0.86 6.14
N LYS A 8 -3.77 1.89 6.00
CA LYS A 8 -5.10 1.73 5.38
C LYS A 8 -5.03 1.19 3.95
N LEU A 9 -4.07 1.64 3.15
CA LEU A 9 -3.87 1.14 1.79
C LEU A 9 -3.57 -0.37 1.76
N PHE A 10 -2.65 -0.85 2.60
CA PHE A 10 -2.28 -2.26 2.63
C PHE A 10 -3.30 -3.16 3.32
N HIS A 11 -3.97 -2.69 4.38
CA HIS A 11 -4.97 -3.47 5.12
C HIS A 11 -6.39 -3.37 4.57
N ARG A 12 -6.55 -2.85 3.34
CA ARG A 12 -7.80 -2.91 2.57
C ARG A 12 -7.59 -3.82 1.35
N PRO A 13 -7.75 -5.14 1.49
CA PRO A 13 -7.45 -6.10 0.41
C PRO A 13 -8.15 -5.77 -0.90
N VAL A 14 -9.39 -5.29 -0.82
CA VAL A 14 -10.19 -4.85 -1.97
C VAL A 14 -9.49 -3.75 -2.78
N MET A 15 -8.77 -2.82 -2.15
CA MET A 15 -8.08 -1.76 -2.92
C MET A 15 -6.90 -2.27 -3.71
N MET A 16 -6.13 -3.16 -3.08
CA MET A 16 -5.03 -3.84 -3.72
C MET A 16 -5.50 -4.73 -4.87
N ASP A 17 -6.66 -5.36 -4.70
CA ASP A 17 -7.30 -6.13 -5.77
C ASP A 17 -7.82 -5.24 -6.91
N VAL A 18 -8.43 -4.08 -6.60
CA VAL A 18 -8.85 -3.11 -7.62
C VAL A 18 -7.67 -2.66 -8.48
N PHE A 19 -6.51 -2.36 -7.88
CA PHE A 19 -5.33 -1.99 -8.68
C PHE A 19 -4.85 -3.13 -9.56
N LYS A 20 -4.85 -4.38 -9.05
CA LYS A 20 -4.38 -5.54 -9.80
C LYS A 20 -5.36 -6.02 -10.87
N ARG A 21 -6.60 -6.33 -10.49
CA ARG A 21 -7.57 -7.02 -11.36
C ARG A 21 -8.38 -6.03 -12.20
N ASN A 22 -8.83 -4.93 -11.60
CA ASN A 22 -9.73 -4.00 -12.30
C ASN A 22 -8.95 -3.00 -13.16
N LEU A 23 -7.82 -2.53 -12.66
CA LEU A 23 -7.00 -1.51 -13.32
C LEU A 23 -5.76 -2.10 -14.02
N ASN A 24 -5.52 -3.41 -13.87
CA ASN A 24 -4.41 -4.14 -14.48
C ASN A 24 -3.03 -3.46 -14.24
N LEU A 25 -2.84 -2.85 -13.08
CA LEU A 25 -1.59 -2.17 -12.72
C LEU A 25 -0.54 -3.19 -12.25
N PRO A 26 0.75 -2.93 -12.48
CA PRO A 26 1.85 -3.83 -12.11
C PRO A 26 2.17 -3.78 -10.59
N VAL A 27 1.18 -4.01 -9.72
CA VAL A 27 1.30 -3.83 -8.26
C VAL A 27 1.71 -5.09 -7.50
N ARG A 28 2.17 -6.13 -8.21
CA ARG A 28 2.54 -7.41 -7.59
C ARG A 28 3.60 -7.30 -6.48
N PRO A 29 4.63 -6.45 -6.59
CA PRO A 29 5.58 -6.17 -5.49
C PRO A 29 4.91 -5.62 -4.21
N LEU A 30 3.82 -4.86 -4.36
CA LEU A 30 3.06 -4.29 -3.23
C LEU A 30 2.06 -5.29 -2.62
N LEU A 31 1.68 -6.33 -3.36
CA LEU A 31 0.84 -7.43 -2.85
C LEU A 31 1.65 -8.45 -2.06
N ASN A 32 2.86 -8.75 -2.52
CA ASN A 32 3.72 -9.76 -1.91
C ASN A 32 4.64 -9.14 -0.84
N THR A 33 4.05 -8.37 0.08
CA THR A 33 4.79 -7.59 1.10
C THR A 33 5.76 -8.44 1.93
N ARG A 34 5.40 -9.70 2.22
CA ARG A 34 6.25 -10.69 2.92
C ARG A 34 7.52 -11.06 2.15
N ARG A 35 7.49 -11.01 0.81
CA ARG A 35 8.66 -11.28 -0.02
C ARG A 35 9.41 -9.98 -0.22
N ALA A 36 10.72 -10.02 -0.04
CA ALA A 36 11.51 -8.88 -0.45
C ALA A 36 11.34 -8.66 -1.97
N SER A 37 11.41 -7.42 -2.43
CA SER A 37 11.40 -7.01 -3.85
C SER A 37 12.60 -6.11 -4.13
N ALA A 38 13.01 -5.97 -5.40
CA ALA A 38 14.02 -4.97 -5.73
C ALA A 38 13.40 -3.56 -5.53
N PRO A 39 14.16 -2.56 -5.08
CA PRO A 39 13.66 -1.19 -4.95
C PRO A 39 13.02 -0.67 -6.24
N ALA A 40 13.62 -0.98 -7.41
CA ALA A 40 13.08 -0.62 -8.72
C ALA A 40 11.67 -1.18 -8.99
N ASP A 41 11.38 -2.40 -8.53
CA ASP A 41 10.05 -3.00 -8.69
C ASP A 41 8.99 -2.25 -7.87
N ILE A 42 9.38 -1.77 -6.68
CA ILE A 42 8.52 -0.99 -5.79
C ILE A 42 8.30 0.41 -6.37
N VAL A 43 9.33 1.02 -6.97
CA VAL A 43 9.21 2.29 -7.72
C VAL A 43 8.21 2.12 -8.86
N ALA A 44 8.38 1.11 -9.72
CA ALA A 44 7.48 0.87 -10.85
C ALA A 44 6.03 0.65 -10.40
N SER A 45 5.83 -0.11 -9.33
CA SER A 45 4.50 -0.38 -8.77
C SER A 45 3.83 0.88 -8.22
N THR A 46 4.56 1.66 -7.42
CA THR A 46 4.01 2.86 -6.78
C THR A 46 3.81 3.99 -7.78
N GLN A 47 4.72 4.16 -8.74
CA GLN A 47 4.60 5.10 -9.84
C GLN A 47 3.36 4.80 -10.70
N ALA A 48 3.08 3.54 -11.03
CA ALA A 48 1.88 3.18 -11.80
C ALA A 48 0.59 3.58 -11.10
N ILE A 49 0.50 3.38 -9.77
CA ILE A 49 -0.66 3.82 -8.98
C ILE A 49 -0.73 5.35 -8.95
N LEU A 50 0.38 6.05 -8.68
CA LEU A 50 0.41 7.51 -8.62
C LEU A 50 -0.01 8.15 -9.97
N THR A 51 0.48 7.62 -11.08
CA THR A 51 0.08 8.07 -12.43
C THR A 51 -1.41 7.88 -12.66
N TYR A 52 -1.99 6.75 -12.24
CA TYR A 52 -3.44 6.55 -12.31
C TYR A 52 -4.22 7.56 -11.47
N LEU A 53 -3.77 7.83 -10.24
CA LEU A 53 -4.41 8.76 -9.32
C LEU A 53 -4.35 10.21 -9.79
N ASP A 54 -3.31 10.62 -10.52
CA ASP A 54 -3.23 11.96 -11.09
C ASP A 54 -4.35 12.22 -12.11
N GLY A 55 -4.68 11.21 -12.93
CA GLY A 55 -5.84 11.24 -13.83
C GLY A 55 -7.18 11.02 -13.11
N ASN A 56 -7.18 10.48 -11.89
CA ASN A 56 -8.38 10.06 -11.15
C ASN A 56 -8.37 10.57 -9.70
N LYS A 57 -8.22 11.89 -9.51
CA LYS A 57 -7.94 12.54 -8.21
C LYS A 57 -8.96 12.26 -7.10
N TYR A 58 -10.19 11.93 -7.45
CA TYR A 58 -11.26 11.61 -6.49
C TYR A 58 -11.35 10.12 -6.14
N PHE A 59 -10.51 9.27 -6.72
CA PHE A 59 -10.60 7.81 -6.59
C PHE A 59 -10.59 7.33 -5.14
N PHE A 60 -9.70 7.87 -4.31
CA PHE A 60 -9.68 7.58 -2.88
C PHE A 60 -10.71 8.41 -2.09
N HIS A 61 -10.92 9.68 -2.44
CA HIS A 61 -11.88 10.53 -1.73
C HIS A 61 -13.29 9.96 -1.73
N TYR A 62 -13.74 9.42 -2.86
CA TYR A 62 -15.05 8.80 -2.99
C TYR A 62 -15.18 7.52 -2.13
N ARG A 63 -14.08 6.76 -1.95
CA ARG A 63 -14.09 5.46 -1.26
C ARG A 63 -13.85 5.54 0.24
N PHE A 64 -13.05 6.52 0.66
CA PHE A 64 -12.53 6.60 2.03
C PHE A 64 -12.84 7.93 2.72
N GLY A 65 -13.47 8.86 2.01
CA GLY A 65 -13.63 10.25 2.47
C GLY A 65 -12.37 11.07 2.22
N HIS A 66 -12.51 12.39 2.38
CA HIS A 66 -11.47 13.34 1.99
C HIS A 66 -10.17 13.17 2.80
N SER A 67 -10.25 13.18 4.13
CA SER A 67 -9.07 13.10 5.01
C SER A 67 -8.26 11.82 4.81
N ASP A 68 -8.93 10.67 4.77
CA ASP A 68 -8.28 9.39 4.59
C ASP A 68 -7.73 9.21 3.18
N GLY A 69 -8.46 9.67 2.16
CA GLY A 69 -7.97 9.58 0.78
C GLY A 69 -6.70 10.41 0.58
N GLU A 70 -6.65 11.62 1.12
CA GLU A 70 -5.45 12.45 1.15
C GLU A 70 -4.29 11.78 1.89
N ALA A 71 -4.55 11.18 3.06
CA ALA A 71 -3.53 10.43 3.81
C ALA A 71 -2.98 9.23 3.02
N MET A 72 -3.84 8.49 2.33
CA MET A 72 -3.44 7.37 1.49
C MET A 72 -2.56 7.82 0.32
N MET A 73 -2.90 8.92 -0.37
CA MET A 73 -2.07 9.48 -1.45
C MET A 73 -0.69 9.90 -0.93
N ARG A 74 -0.65 10.63 0.19
CA ARG A 74 0.63 11.05 0.80
C ARG A 74 1.49 9.88 1.22
N GLY A 75 0.89 8.87 1.84
CA GLY A 75 1.58 7.65 2.25
C GLY A 75 2.19 6.92 1.04
N LEU A 76 1.41 6.72 -0.02
CA LEU A 76 1.87 6.09 -1.26
C LEU A 76 3.03 6.88 -1.89
N LYS A 77 2.93 8.22 -1.94
CA LYS A 77 4.00 9.06 -2.47
C LYS A 77 5.28 8.96 -1.65
N GLN A 78 5.18 8.91 -0.32
CA GLN A 78 6.37 8.75 0.53
C GLN A 78 7.01 7.38 0.39
N LEU A 79 6.21 6.32 0.16
CA LEU A 79 6.76 4.99 -0.16
C LEU A 79 7.50 5.02 -1.50
N HIS A 80 6.92 5.66 -2.52
CA HIS A 80 7.58 5.88 -3.80
C HIS A 80 8.91 6.61 -3.63
N ASP A 81 8.90 7.77 -2.97
CA ASP A 81 10.09 8.59 -2.79
C ASP A 81 11.20 7.84 -2.01
N ALA A 82 10.83 7.05 -1.00
CA ALA A 82 11.76 6.19 -0.28
C ALA A 82 12.32 5.06 -1.16
N ALA A 83 11.49 4.45 -2.02
CA ALA A 83 11.91 3.40 -2.94
C ALA A 83 12.84 3.94 -4.04
N VAL A 84 12.60 5.15 -4.54
CA VAL A 84 13.48 5.85 -5.49
C VAL A 84 14.85 6.07 -4.85
N TRP A 85 14.90 6.68 -3.67
CA TRP A 85 16.15 6.89 -2.95
C TRP A 85 16.93 5.58 -2.72
N MET A 86 16.23 4.50 -2.36
CA MET A 86 16.85 3.19 -2.20
C MET A 86 17.34 2.58 -3.52
N ALA A 87 16.61 2.75 -4.62
CA ALA A 87 17.02 2.25 -5.93
C ALA A 87 18.29 2.96 -6.43
N GLU A 88 18.40 4.27 -6.16
CA GLU A 88 19.55 5.09 -6.53
C GLU A 88 20.77 4.81 -5.64
N THR A 89 20.56 4.64 -4.33
CA THR A 89 21.65 4.52 -3.35
C THR A 89 22.12 3.07 -3.18
N TYR A 90 21.18 2.12 -3.25
CA TYR A 90 21.41 0.70 -2.98
C TYR A 90 20.67 -0.18 -4.00
N PRO A 91 21.07 -0.16 -5.29
CA PRO A 91 20.35 -0.89 -6.35
C PRO A 91 20.24 -2.40 -6.10
N GLU A 92 21.25 -2.98 -5.44
CA GLU A 92 21.30 -4.40 -5.10
C GLU A 92 20.57 -4.76 -3.80
N ALA A 93 20.01 -3.76 -3.09
CA ALA A 93 19.27 -4.01 -1.87
C ALA A 93 17.95 -4.74 -2.13
N ARG A 94 17.38 -5.27 -1.04
CA ARG A 94 16.11 -5.98 -1.04
C ARG A 94 15.16 -5.29 -0.07
N LEU A 95 14.07 -4.72 -0.59
CA LEU A 95 13.04 -4.06 0.23
C LEU A 95 11.98 -5.07 0.66
N ARG A 96 11.73 -5.20 1.95
CA ARG A 96 10.59 -5.95 2.50
C ARG A 96 9.62 -4.98 3.17
N LEU A 97 8.36 -5.03 2.78
CA LEU A 97 7.30 -4.22 3.37
C LEU A 97 6.61 -5.03 4.46
N LYS A 98 6.54 -4.49 5.70
CA LYS A 98 5.79 -5.11 6.79
C LYS A 98 4.68 -4.16 7.23
N PRO A 99 3.50 -4.20 6.59
CA PRO A 99 2.36 -3.42 7.05
C PRO A 99 1.87 -4.00 8.38
N ILE A 100 1.77 -3.14 9.40
CA ILE A 100 1.31 -3.52 10.74
C ILE A 100 0.04 -2.72 11.03
N ARG A 101 -1.00 -3.41 11.48
CA ARG A 101 -2.24 -2.82 11.98
C ARG A 101 -2.49 -3.31 13.39
N ARG A 102 -2.71 -2.37 14.32
CA ARG A 102 -3.09 -2.66 15.71
C ARG A 102 -4.47 -2.11 15.98
N TYR A 103 -5.33 -2.90 16.63
CA TYR A 103 -6.67 -2.47 17.04
C TYR A 103 -7.14 -3.23 18.26
N ILE A 104 -8.09 -2.65 18.99
CA ILE A 104 -8.77 -3.32 20.10
C ILE A 104 -10.06 -3.93 19.59
N ARG A 105 -10.24 -5.23 19.82
CA ARG A 105 -11.53 -5.91 19.62
C ARG A 105 -12.49 -5.48 20.72
N VAL A 106 -13.60 -4.86 20.35
CA VAL A 106 -14.54 -4.25 21.31
C VAL A 106 -15.23 -5.30 22.20
N ASP A 107 -15.49 -6.48 21.64
CA ASP A 107 -16.13 -7.62 22.29
C ASP A 107 -15.22 -8.32 23.31
N THR A 108 -13.93 -8.46 23.03
CA THR A 108 -12.98 -9.15 23.91
C THR A 108 -12.07 -8.23 24.72
N ASN A 109 -12.09 -6.92 24.41
CA ASN A 109 -11.13 -5.93 24.89
C ASN A 109 -9.65 -6.35 24.67
N GLN A 110 -9.39 -7.21 23.69
CA GLN A 110 -8.04 -7.67 23.36
C GLN A 110 -7.42 -6.78 22.28
N GLU A 111 -6.15 -6.44 22.49
CA GLU A 111 -5.32 -5.84 21.45
C GLU A 111 -4.94 -6.92 20.42
N VAL A 112 -5.15 -6.62 19.15
CA VAL A 112 -4.82 -7.48 18.02
C VAL A 112 -3.80 -6.76 17.15
N GLU A 113 -2.70 -7.44 16.82
CA GLU A 113 -1.72 -7.01 15.83
C GLU A 113 -1.85 -7.90 14.57
N GLU A 114 -2.12 -7.27 13.42
CA GLU A 114 -2.10 -7.89 12.10
C GLU A 114 -0.85 -7.42 11.36
N ASP A 115 0.03 -8.35 11.00
CA ASP A 115 1.32 -8.05 10.35
C ASP A 115 1.37 -8.40 8.85
N ALA A 116 0.22 -8.79 8.31
CA ALA A 116 -0.05 -8.96 6.90
C ALA A 116 -1.50 -8.53 6.59
N PRO A 117 -1.78 -8.04 5.37
CA PRO A 117 -3.15 -7.91 4.90
C PRO A 117 -3.84 -9.28 5.00
N ALA A 118 -5.11 -9.31 5.42
CA ALA A 118 -5.89 -10.55 5.42
C ALA A 118 -5.88 -11.16 4.01
N GLU A 119 -5.61 -12.47 3.91
CA GLU A 119 -5.73 -13.20 2.65
C GLU A 119 -7.20 -13.15 2.23
N MET A 120 -7.47 -12.57 1.05
CA MET A 120 -8.78 -12.72 0.43
C MET A 120 -8.90 -14.19 0.01
N HIS A 121 -9.83 -14.90 0.64
CA HIS A 121 -10.28 -16.19 0.12
C HIS A 121 -10.87 -15.93 -1.27
N GLU A 122 -10.53 -16.76 -2.25
CA GLU A 122 -11.22 -16.75 -3.53
C GLU A 122 -12.72 -16.94 -3.26
N MET A 123 -13.54 -15.96 -3.66
CA MET A 123 -14.99 -16.12 -3.72
C MET A 123 -15.36 -16.79 -5.03
#